data_AF-A0A8H7TT09-F1
#
_entry.id   AF-A0A8H7TT09-F1
#
_cell.length_a   1.000
_cell.length_b   1.000
_cell.length_c   1.000
_cell.angle_alpha   90.00
_cell.angle_beta   90.00
_cell.angle_gamma   90.00
#
_symmetry.space_group_name_H-M   'P 1'
#
loop_
_entity.id
_entity.type
_entity.pdbx_description
1 polymer ?
#
loop_
_entity_poly.entity_id
_entity_poly.type
_entity_poly.pdbx_seq_one_letter_code
_entity_poly.pdbx_strand_id
1 'polypeptide(L)'
;MLPSESRGDLEIFQMGVSRLILESEPAPDFIPMYVHGTQNIMSEERGFPRWAPRIGQRFRMIIGEPTNVGRLFERERSQWKSLVEKAGDPDLLKDQPEAVQLRIDVAKRVRDEIGKLRERMGLAPDDDEAAALAETWLKEPNKRKFRSPVDGSLVNRH
;
A
#
# COMPACT_ATOMS: atom_id res chain seq x y z
N MET A 1 -6.46 28.41 16.11
CA MET A 1 -6.86 27.18 15.41
C MET A 1 -5.69 26.81 14.51
N LEU A 2 -4.84 25.90 14.98
CA LEU A 2 -3.65 25.46 14.23
C LEU A 2 -4.13 24.61 13.03
N PRO A 3 -3.52 24.76 11.85
CA PRO A 3 -3.86 23.93 10.70
C PRO A 3 -3.58 22.47 11.06
N SER A 4 -4.54 21.59 10.81
CA SER A 4 -4.37 20.15 10.92
C SER A 4 -3.24 19.73 9.98
N GLU A 5 -2.10 19.33 10.54
CA GLU A 5 -1.04 18.67 9.79
C GLU A 5 -1.65 17.46 9.08
N SER A 6 -1.52 17.39 7.75
CA SER A 6 -1.81 16.17 7.02
C SER A 6 -0.82 15.11 7.49
N ARG A 7 -1.26 14.25 8.41
CA ARG A 7 -0.51 13.13 8.95
C ARG A 7 -0.05 12.23 7.80
N GLY A 8 1.26 11.98 7.71
CA GLY A 8 1.86 11.12 6.70
C GLY A 8 1.70 9.65 7.06
N ASP A 9 0.46 9.23 7.24
CA ASP A 9 0.10 7.87 7.65
C ASP A 9 0.38 6.90 6.50
N LEU A 10 0.77 5.66 6.84
CA LEU A 10 1.00 4.64 5.82
C LEU A 10 -0.38 4.18 5.33
N GLU A 11 -0.57 4.18 4.02
CA GLU A 11 -1.80 3.66 3.43
C GLU A 11 -1.74 2.12 3.36
N ILE A 12 -2.86 1.51 2.98
CA ILE A 12 -2.97 0.07 2.79
C ILE A 12 -2.19 -0.35 1.56
N PHE A 13 -1.32 -1.34 1.73
CA PHE A 13 -0.75 -2.04 0.60
C PHE A 13 -1.82 -2.88 -0.07
N GLN A 14 -2.12 -2.55 -1.33
CA GLN A 14 -3.08 -3.31 -2.11
C GLN A 14 -2.64 -4.79 -2.23
N MET A 15 -3.64 -5.67 -2.25
CA MET A 15 -3.46 -7.13 -2.35
C MET A 15 -2.57 -7.58 -3.53
N GLY A 16 -2.37 -6.72 -4.54
CA GLY A 16 -1.46 -6.97 -5.66
C GLY A 16 0.00 -7.20 -5.23
N VAL A 17 0.48 -6.55 -4.18
CA VAL A 17 1.85 -6.78 -3.67
C VAL A 17 1.97 -8.16 -3.02
N SER A 18 0.96 -8.57 -2.24
CA SER A 18 0.93 -9.91 -1.64
C SER A 18 0.92 -11.00 -2.71
N ARG A 19 0.19 -10.78 -3.81
CA ARG A 19 0.18 -11.70 -4.95
C ARG A 19 1.58 -11.87 -5.55
N LEU A 20 2.28 -10.77 -5.81
CA LEU A 20 3.66 -10.81 -6.33
C LEU A 20 4.61 -11.54 -5.38
N ILE A 21 4.52 -11.28 -4.08
CA ILE A 21 5.37 -11.91 -3.06
C ILE A 21 5.12 -13.42 -2.94
N LEU A 22 3.86 -13.85 -3.01
CA LEU A 22 3.48 -15.26 -2.80
C LEU A 22 3.61 -16.11 -4.08
N GLU A 23 3.19 -15.58 -5.23
CA GLU A 23 3.02 -16.37 -6.46
C GLU A 23 4.23 -16.33 -7.40
N SER A 24 5.13 -15.36 -7.29
CA SER A 24 6.27 -15.25 -8.22
C SER A 24 7.36 -16.28 -7.94
N GLU A 25 7.81 -16.98 -8.98
CA GLU A 25 8.99 -17.86 -8.98
C GLU A 25 9.88 -17.48 -10.19
N PRO A 26 11.11 -16.97 -9.98
CA PRO A 26 11.83 -16.82 -8.71
C PRO A 26 11.21 -15.78 -7.77
N ALA A 27 11.53 -15.89 -6.47
CA ALA A 27 11.12 -14.88 -5.50
C ALA A 27 11.69 -13.50 -5.88
N PRO A 28 10.87 -12.43 -5.86
CA PRO A 28 11.33 -11.10 -6.26
C PRO A 28 12.25 -10.50 -5.19
N ASP A 29 13.02 -9.48 -5.54
CA ASP A 29 13.69 -8.65 -4.54
C ASP A 29 12.71 -7.62 -3.97
N PHE A 30 12.77 -7.41 -2.65
CA PHE A 30 11.95 -6.42 -1.96
C PHE A 30 12.82 -5.28 -1.44
N ILE A 31 12.57 -4.06 -1.94
CA ILE A 31 13.28 -2.84 -1.54
C ILE A 31 12.26 -1.88 -0.95
N PRO A 32 12.15 -1.78 0.39
CA PRO A 32 11.22 -0.84 1.01
C PRO A 32 11.69 0.59 0.78
N MET A 33 10.75 1.48 0.50
CA MET A 33 11.01 2.91 0.35
C MET A 33 9.95 3.69 1.11
N TYR A 34 10.36 4.78 1.77
CA TYR A 34 9.44 5.69 2.43
C TYR A 34 9.72 7.13 1.98
N VAL A 35 8.67 7.81 1.56
CA VAL A 35 8.72 9.19 1.05
C VAL A 35 7.84 10.06 1.95
N HIS A 36 8.37 11.20 2.38
CA HIS A 36 7.69 12.16 3.25
C HIS A 36 7.88 13.59 2.75
N GLY A 37 6.83 14.41 2.86
CA GLY A 37 6.85 15.84 2.52
C GLY A 37 6.29 16.16 1.13
N THR A 38 5.98 15.16 0.32
CA THR A 38 5.27 15.35 -0.98
C THR A 38 3.89 15.96 -0.79
N GLN A 39 3.20 15.61 0.30
CA GLN A 39 1.92 16.20 0.70
C GLN A 39 2.01 17.71 0.95
N ASN A 40 3.17 18.20 1.38
CA ASN A 40 3.39 19.63 1.60
C ASN A 40 3.67 20.37 0.29
N ILE A 41 4.23 19.69 -0.71
CA ILE A 41 4.50 20.23 -2.05
C ILE A 41 3.21 20.26 -2.89
N MET A 42 2.46 19.16 -2.88
CA MET A 42 1.23 18.97 -3.66
C MET A 42 0.18 18.19 -2.85
N SER A 43 -0.45 18.85 -1.87
CA SER A 43 -1.54 18.29 -1.05
C SER A 43 -2.77 17.93 -1.88
N GLU A 44 -3.46 16.83 -1.57
CA GLU A 44 -4.70 16.42 -2.27
C GLU A 44 -5.86 17.41 -2.07
N GLU A 45 -5.90 18.12 -0.95
CA GLU A 45 -6.95 19.11 -0.63
C GLU A 45 -6.70 20.50 -1.27
N ARG A 46 -5.74 20.61 -2.21
CA ARG A 46 -5.31 21.91 -2.74
C ARG A 46 -6.35 22.59 -3.64
N GLY A 47 -6.52 23.90 -3.42
CA GLY A 47 -7.34 24.79 -4.25
C GLY A 47 -6.67 25.21 -5.56
N PHE A 48 -7.30 26.14 -6.30
CA PHE A 48 -6.73 26.71 -7.53
C PHE A 48 -5.53 27.63 -7.20
N PRO A 49 -4.40 27.57 -7.94
CA PRO A 49 -4.11 26.71 -9.09
C PRO A 49 -3.67 25.29 -8.67
N ARG A 50 -4.37 24.26 -9.15
CA ARG A 50 -4.11 22.85 -8.78
C ARG A 50 -2.86 22.23 -9.42
N TRP A 51 -2.35 22.85 -10.48
CA TRP A 51 -1.21 22.38 -11.26
C TRP A 51 0.15 22.85 -10.71
N ALA A 52 0.16 23.89 -9.88
CA ALA A 52 1.40 24.50 -9.40
C ALA A 52 1.80 23.89 -8.04
N PRO A 53 3.04 23.37 -7.90
CA PRO A 53 3.54 22.91 -6.61
C PRO A 53 3.84 24.10 -5.67
N ARG A 54 3.73 23.89 -4.36
CA ARG A 54 4.16 24.88 -3.36
C ARG A 54 5.68 24.96 -3.34
N ILE A 55 6.22 26.15 -3.58
CA ILE A 55 7.67 26.42 -3.62
C ILE A 55 8.23 26.49 -2.20
N GLY A 56 9.49 26.04 -2.02
CA GLY A 56 10.22 26.14 -0.75
C GLY A 56 9.97 25.00 0.23
N GLN A 57 9.15 24.02 -0.15
CA GLN A 57 8.88 22.82 0.65
C GLN A 57 9.98 21.76 0.44
N ARG A 58 10.22 20.93 1.46
CA ARG A 58 11.21 19.85 1.41
C ARG A 58 10.50 18.50 1.42
N PHE A 59 11.01 17.56 0.61
CA PHE A 59 10.68 16.15 0.76
C PHE A 59 11.92 15.38 1.22
N ARG A 60 11.69 14.27 1.90
CA ARG A 60 12.70 13.32 2.35
C ARG A 60 12.30 11.95 1.83
N MET A 61 13.28 11.19 1.37
CA MET A 61 13.12 9.80 0.98
C MET A 61 14.19 8.97 1.68
N ILE A 62 13.79 7.81 2.15
CA ILE A 62 14.71 6.79 2.63
C ILE A 62 14.44 5.51 1.84
N ILE A 63 15.52 4.87 1.39
CA ILE A 63 15.49 3.59 0.71
C ILE A 63 16.13 2.59 1.66
N GLY A 64 15.43 1.50 1.95
CA GLY A 64 15.94 0.42 2.76
C GLY A 64 16.88 -0.50 1.98
N GLU A 65 17.49 -1.44 2.69
CA GLU A 65 18.34 -2.44 2.05
C GLU A 65 17.49 -3.44 1.25
N PRO A 66 17.97 -3.88 0.06
CA PRO A 66 17.33 -4.98 -0.66
C PRO A 66 17.25 -6.21 0.23
N THR A 67 16.02 -6.62 0.53
CA THR A 67 15.76 -7.77 1.38
C THR A 67 15.29 -8.93 0.52
N ASN A 68 15.95 -10.08 0.67
CA ASN A 68 15.57 -11.29 -0.04
C ASN A 68 14.19 -11.76 0.44
N VAL A 69 13.20 -11.74 -0.45
CA VAL A 69 11.82 -12.14 -0.15
C VAL A 69 11.74 -13.60 0.26
N GLY A 70 12.53 -14.46 -0.36
CA GLY A 70 12.60 -15.88 -0.01
C GLY A 70 12.95 -16.11 1.45
N ARG A 71 13.75 -15.23 2.07
CA ARG A 71 14.08 -15.27 3.50
C ARG A 71 13.07 -14.51 4.36
N LEU A 72 12.67 -13.30 3.96
CA LEU A 72 11.80 -12.44 4.77
C LEU A 72 10.38 -13.00 4.87
N PHE A 73 9.87 -13.59 3.78
CA PHE A 73 8.51 -14.12 3.66
C PHE A 73 8.52 -15.64 3.46
N GLU A 74 9.56 -16.33 3.95
CA GLU A 74 9.74 -17.78 3.78
C GLU A 74 8.51 -18.56 4.29
N ARG A 75 8.05 -18.21 5.49
CA ARG A 75 6.92 -18.87 6.14
C ARG A 75 5.65 -18.70 5.31
N GLU A 76 5.37 -17.48 4.90
CA GLU A 76 4.17 -17.12 4.14
C GLU A 76 4.18 -17.80 2.77
N ARG A 77 5.34 -17.84 2.09
CA ARG A 77 5.51 -18.55 0.81
C ARG A 77 5.36 -20.06 0.96
N SER A 78 5.89 -20.67 2.03
CA SER A 78 5.71 -22.10 2.33
C SER A 78 4.24 -22.46 2.62
N GLN A 79 3.54 -21.57 3.34
CA GLN A 79 2.09 -21.73 3.57
C GLN A 79 1.31 -21.62 2.26
N TRP A 80 1.63 -20.65 1.41
CA TRP A 80 1.03 -20.51 0.09
C TRP A 80 1.24 -21.76 -0.78
N LYS A 81 2.48 -22.27 -0.86
CA LYS A 81 2.78 -23.52 -1.58
C LYS A 81 1.94 -24.69 -1.07
N SER A 82 1.83 -24.85 0.24
CA SER A 82 0.98 -25.89 0.85
C SER A 82 -0.50 -25.74 0.50
N LEU A 83 -1.01 -24.51 0.38
CA LEU A 83 -2.40 -24.26 -0.03
C LEU A 83 -2.61 -24.60 -1.50
N VAL A 84 -1.67 -24.19 -2.37
CA VAL A 84 -1.71 -24.48 -3.81
C VAL A 84 -1.64 -25.99 -4.06
N GLU A 85 -0.78 -26.72 -3.36
CA GLU A 85 -0.68 -28.18 -3.46
C GLU A 85 -2.00 -28.88 -3.09
N LYS A 86 -2.71 -28.38 -2.07
CA LYS A 86 -4.01 -28.93 -1.66
C LYS A 86 -5.13 -28.60 -2.66
N ALA A 87 -5.10 -27.39 -3.22
CA ALA A 87 -6.13 -26.92 -4.15
C ALA A 87 -5.93 -27.41 -5.60
N GLY A 88 -4.69 -27.74 -5.99
CA GLY A 88 -4.29 -28.11 -7.35
C GLY A 88 -4.18 -26.92 -8.32
N ASP A 89 -4.94 -25.85 -8.09
CA ASP A 89 -4.93 -24.62 -8.89
C ASP A 89 -4.93 -23.37 -7.97
N PRO A 90 -3.93 -22.47 -8.07
CA PRO A 90 -3.89 -21.21 -7.33
C PRO A 90 -5.13 -20.32 -7.50
N ASP A 91 -5.79 -20.34 -8.66
CA ASP A 91 -6.95 -19.48 -8.91
C ASP A 91 -8.16 -19.89 -8.06
N LEU A 92 -8.24 -21.16 -7.63
CA LEU A 92 -9.26 -21.65 -6.69
C LEU A 92 -9.08 -21.10 -5.26
N LEU A 93 -7.91 -20.53 -4.96
CA LEU A 93 -7.60 -19.92 -3.66
C LEU A 93 -7.97 -18.43 -3.60
N LYS A 94 -8.59 -17.86 -4.64
CA LYS A 94 -8.90 -16.43 -4.69
C LYS A 94 -9.78 -15.98 -3.51
N ASP A 95 -10.86 -16.73 -3.25
CA ASP A 95 -11.86 -16.40 -2.25
C ASP A 95 -11.78 -17.29 -1.00
N GLN A 96 -10.79 -18.20 -0.96
CA GLN A 96 -10.58 -19.09 0.17
C GLN A 96 -10.15 -18.29 1.41
N PRO A 97 -10.83 -18.43 2.57
CA PRO A 97 -10.54 -17.61 3.75
C PRO A 97 -9.07 -17.66 4.21
N GLU A 98 -8.45 -18.84 4.17
CA GLU A 98 -7.04 -19.02 4.55
C GLU A 98 -6.09 -18.26 3.61
N ALA A 99 -6.36 -18.28 2.30
CA ALA A 99 -5.57 -17.58 1.31
C ALA A 99 -5.77 -16.07 1.35
N VAL A 100 -6.99 -15.61 1.64
CA VAL A 100 -7.30 -14.19 1.86
C VAL A 100 -6.56 -13.70 3.10
N GLN A 101 -6.62 -14.43 4.21
CA GLN A 101 -5.92 -14.06 5.44
C GLN A 101 -4.41 -14.01 5.23
N LEU A 102 -3.84 -15.00 4.52
CA LEU A 102 -2.41 -15.01 4.19
C LEU A 102 -1.99 -13.77 3.39
N ARG A 103 -2.80 -13.33 2.42
CA ARG A 103 -2.53 -12.10 1.65
C ARG A 103 -2.59 -10.84 2.52
N ILE A 104 -3.51 -10.79 3.48
CA ILE A 104 -3.61 -9.70 4.47
C ILE A 104 -2.35 -9.67 5.33
N ASP A 105 -1.90 -10.82 5.84
CA ASP A 105 -0.72 -10.91 6.70
C ASP A 105 0.55 -10.47 5.97
N VAL A 106 0.70 -10.85 4.70
CA VAL A 106 1.82 -10.37 3.86
C VAL A 106 1.76 -8.85 3.66
N ALA A 107 0.58 -8.29 3.37
CA ALA A 107 0.44 -6.84 3.20
C ALA A 107 0.79 -6.07 4.48
N LYS A 108 0.36 -6.57 5.64
CA LYS A 108 0.74 -6.02 6.95
C LYS A 108 2.24 -6.05 7.16
N ARG A 109 2.88 -7.20 6.88
CA ARG A 109 4.32 -7.34 7.05
C ARG A 109 5.13 -6.42 6.11
N VAL A 110 4.65 -6.20 4.89
CA VAL A 110 5.24 -5.18 3.98
C VAL A 110 5.13 -3.78 4.59
N ARG A 111 3.96 -3.43 5.15
CA ARG A 111 3.76 -2.16 5.85
C ARG A 111 4.73 -2.01 7.01
N ASP A 112 4.92 -3.06 7.81
CA ASP A 112 5.83 -3.04 8.96
C ASP A 112 7.28 -2.76 8.54
N GLU A 113 7.75 -3.35 7.44
CA GLU A 113 9.10 -3.06 6.91
C GLU A 113 9.26 -1.59 6.48
N ILE A 114 8.20 -0.97 5.98
CA ILE A 114 8.19 0.46 5.62
C ILE A 114 8.05 1.34 6.87
N GLY A 115 7.30 0.88 7.88
CA GLY A 115 7.22 1.52 9.20
C GLY A 115 8.59 1.68 9.86
N LYS A 116 9.45 0.66 9.77
CA LYS A 116 10.86 0.76 10.23
C LYS A 116 11.62 1.89 9.54
N LEU A 117 11.35 2.16 8.26
CA LEU A 117 11.97 3.26 7.54
C LEU A 117 11.45 4.62 7.98
N ARG A 118 10.15 4.73 8.27
CA ARG A 118 9.53 5.93 8.86
C ARG A 118 10.17 6.27 10.21
N GLU A 119 10.32 5.28 11.09
CA GLU A 119 10.97 5.47 12.39
C GLU A 119 12.44 5.88 12.26
N ARG A 120 13.20 5.26 11.34
CA ARG A 120 14.59 5.66 11.04
C ARG A 120 14.69 7.11 10.53
N MET A 121 13.64 7.65 9.93
CA MET A 121 13.57 9.05 9.51
C MET A 121 13.26 10.01 10.68
N GLY A 122 13.08 9.49 11.90
CA GLY A 122 12.75 10.26 13.11
C GLY A 122 11.29 10.67 13.19
N LEU A 123 10.40 10.02 12.44
CA LEU A 123 8.96 10.21 12.53
C LEU A 123 8.38 9.24 13.56
N ALA A 124 7.34 9.65 14.27
CA ALA A 124 6.64 8.78 15.22
C ALA A 124 6.10 7.53 14.50
N PRO A 125 5.96 6.39 15.20
CA PRO A 125 5.27 5.21 14.68
C PRO A 125 3.90 5.54 14.10
N ASP A 126 3.45 4.69 13.19
CA ASP A 126 2.13 4.85 12.58
C ASP A 126 1.08 4.18 13.46
N ASP A 127 0.39 4.97 14.29
CA ASP A 127 -0.61 4.46 15.23
C ASP A 127 -2.01 4.31 14.59
N ASP A 128 -2.16 4.68 13.31
CA ASP A 128 -3.46 4.59 12.62
C ASP A 128 -3.70 3.17 12.08
N GLU A 129 -4.08 2.27 12.99
CA GLU A 129 -4.56 0.93 12.63
C GLU A 129 -5.76 1.00 11.67
N ALA A 130 -6.56 2.07 11.71
CA ALA A 130 -7.71 2.24 10.81
C ALA A 130 -7.24 2.55 9.38
N ALA A 131 -6.18 3.34 9.19
CA ALA A 131 -5.55 3.55 7.88
C ALA A 131 -4.99 2.26 7.27
N ALA A 132 -4.76 1.20 8.08
CA ALA A 132 -4.33 -0.13 7.65
C ALA A 132 -5.47 -1.08 7.25
N LEU A 133 -6.74 -0.76 7.55
CA LEU A 133 -7.90 -1.63 7.31
C LEU A 133 -8.63 -1.31 6.01
N ALA A 134 -8.80 -2.30 5.13
CA ALA A 134 -9.43 -2.12 3.81
C ALA A 134 -10.84 -1.51 3.93
N GLU A 135 -11.52 -1.78 5.04
CA GLU A 135 -12.85 -1.25 5.38
C GLU A 135 -12.88 0.27 5.53
N THR A 136 -11.79 0.90 5.96
CA THR A 136 -11.67 2.35 6.14
C THR A 136 -11.71 3.08 4.80
N TRP A 137 -11.11 2.49 3.77
CA TRP A 137 -11.10 3.02 2.40
C TRP A 137 -12.34 2.63 1.59
N LEU A 138 -12.99 1.50 1.92
CA LEU A 138 -14.34 1.18 1.42
C LEU A 138 -15.38 2.23 1.85
N LYS A 139 -15.15 2.90 3.00
CA LYS A 139 -15.99 3.98 3.53
C LYS A 139 -15.65 5.35 2.99
N GLU A 140 -14.51 5.54 2.32
CA GLU A 140 -14.28 6.78 1.59
C GLU A 140 -15.28 6.85 0.42
N PRO A 141 -16.20 7.82 0.40
CA PRO A 141 -17.14 7.90 -0.69
C PRO A 141 -16.34 8.11 -1.98
N ASN A 142 -16.48 7.20 -2.94
CA ASN A 142 -16.10 7.39 -4.34
C ASN A 142 -16.74 8.70 -4.83
N LYS A 143 -16.09 9.84 -4.60
CA LYS A 143 -16.66 11.15 -4.86
C LYS A 143 -16.57 11.41 -6.36
N ARG A 144 -17.68 11.02 -7.01
CA ARG A 144 -18.17 11.33 -8.37
C ARG A 144 -17.66 10.40 -9.47
N LYS A 145 -18.56 9.48 -9.85
CA LYS A 145 -18.52 8.77 -11.13
C LYS A 145 -18.76 9.77 -12.26
N PHE A 146 -17.88 9.82 -13.25
CA PHE A 146 -18.05 10.65 -14.44
C PHE A 146 -18.38 9.78 -15.66
N ARG A 147 -19.17 10.31 -16.58
CA ARG A 147 -19.55 9.62 -17.82
C ARG A 147 -18.50 9.91 -18.89
N SER A 148 -17.71 8.90 -19.25
CA SER A 148 -16.71 9.00 -20.31
C SER A 148 -17.33 9.53 -21.60
N PRO A 149 -16.71 10.54 -22.26
CA PRO A 149 -17.24 11.10 -23.50
C PRO A 149 -16.94 10.23 -24.72
N VAL A 150 -16.13 9.17 -24.56
CA VAL A 150 -15.72 8.28 -25.65
C VAL A 150 -16.72 7.14 -25.83
N ASP A 151 -17.21 6.57 -24.74
CA ASP A 151 -18.05 5.35 -24.73
C ASP A 151 -19.26 5.44 -23.78
N GLY A 152 -19.44 6.54 -23.05
CA GLY A 152 -20.55 6.74 -22.12
C GLY A 152 -20.47 5.93 -20.83
N SER A 153 -19.36 5.22 -20.58
CA SER A 153 -19.15 4.40 -19.38
C SER A 153 -18.89 5.27 -18.15
N LEU A 154 -19.28 4.78 -16.97
CA LEU A 154 -19.01 5.48 -15.71
C LEU A 154 -17.61 5.11 -15.22
N VAL A 155 -16.69 6.07 -15.25
CA VAL A 155 -15.30 5.88 -14.85
C VAL A 155 -15.03 6.63 -13.56
N ASN A 156 -14.34 5.98 -12.63
CA ASN A 156 -13.79 6.62 -11.43
C ASN A 156 -12.54 7.40 -11.84
N ARG A 157 -12.41 8.65 -11.40
CA ARG A 157 -11.18 9.43 -11.59
C ARG A 157 -10.55 9.67 -10.21
N HIS A 158 -9.27 9.30 -10.08
CA HIS A 158 -8.39 9.74 -8.99
C HIS A 158 -7.99 11.20 -9.20
#